data_AF-A0A6J4Q415-F1
#
_entry.id   AF-A0A6J4Q415-F1
#
_cell.length_a   1.000
_cell.length_b   1.000
_cell.length_c   1.000
_cell.angle_alpha   90.00
_cell.angle_beta   90.00
_cell.angle_gamma   90.00
#
_symmetry.space_group_name_H-M   'P 1'
#
loop_
_entity.id
_entity.type
_entity.pdbx_description
1 polymer ?
#
loop_
_entity_poly.entity_id
_entity_poly.type
_entity_poly.pdbx_seq_one_letter_code
_entity_poly.pdbx_strand_id
1 'polypeptide(L)'
;MGEEERFVFAVVRGDMELNETKLANAVWGALRPARKDEIRAVGAEPGYASPVGLRDVLVVADDAVVASPNLVAGANQEVFHLLNVNHGRDFEADIVADLAGGGGGSARPECGAPMRAERGVEVGNIFKLGTRYAEAFGAYSLDSDGRRRPIVMGSYGIGVGRLLACIAEEHHDEDGGSSGRCPSRPTTSTWSPRTMGWPRGFTVG
;
A
#
# COMPACT_ATOMS: atom_id res chain seq x y z
N MET A 1 -17.00 -14.80 15.70
CA MET A 1 -15.89 -13.98 16.20
C MET A 1 -16.40 -12.56 16.13
N GLY A 2 -16.66 -11.93 17.27
CA GLY A 2 -17.31 -10.62 17.29
C GLY A 2 -16.43 -9.59 16.60
N GLU A 3 -17.03 -8.75 15.75
CA GLU A 3 -16.38 -7.56 15.23
C GLU A 3 -16.32 -6.54 16.36
N GLU A 4 -15.26 -6.63 17.20
CA GLU A 4 -14.98 -5.59 18.18
C GLU A 4 -14.30 -4.42 17.48
N GLU A 5 -15.06 -3.34 17.30
CA GLU A 5 -14.51 -2.07 16.87
C GLU A 5 -13.66 -1.50 18.02
N ARG A 6 -12.35 -1.39 17.79
CA ARG A 6 -11.39 -0.87 18.77
C ARG A 6 -10.67 0.34 18.18
N PHE A 7 -10.46 1.35 19.01
CA PHE A 7 -9.71 2.53 18.62
C PHE A 7 -8.21 2.20 18.61
N VAL A 8 -7.56 2.39 17.47
CA VAL A 8 -6.11 2.16 17.31
C VAL A 8 -5.40 3.50 17.25
N PHE A 9 -4.45 3.71 18.15
CA PHE A 9 -3.59 4.89 18.18
C PHE A 9 -2.20 4.52 17.66
N ALA A 10 -1.90 4.91 16.42
CA ALA A 10 -0.59 4.68 15.82
C ALA A 10 0.38 5.83 16.14
N VAL A 11 1.59 5.50 16.57
CA VAL A 11 2.63 6.48 16.96
C VAL A 11 3.83 6.30 16.04
N VAL A 12 4.14 7.33 15.27
CA VAL A 12 5.34 7.43 14.40
C VAL A 12 6.13 8.68 14.76
N ARG A 13 7.43 8.69 14.41
CA ARG A 13 8.28 9.87 14.63
C ARG A 13 7.86 11.00 13.68
N GLY A 14 7.94 12.25 14.12
CA GLY A 14 7.38 13.40 13.38
C GLY A 14 8.03 13.72 12.03
N ASP A 15 9.21 13.16 11.75
CA ASP A 15 9.90 13.23 10.45
C ASP A 15 9.53 12.06 9.50
N MET A 16 8.72 11.11 9.96
CA MET A 16 8.31 9.93 9.21
C MET A 16 6.81 9.95 8.89
N GLU A 17 6.43 9.24 7.85
CA GLU A 17 5.03 9.08 7.44
C GLU A 17 4.53 7.68 7.78
N LEU A 18 3.28 7.58 8.24
CA LEU A 18 2.64 6.31 8.58
C LEU A 18 2.31 5.51 7.32
N ASN A 19 2.70 4.24 7.30
CA ASN A 19 2.24 3.28 6.29
C ASN A 19 1.01 2.51 6.80
N GLU A 20 -0.17 2.87 6.29
CA GLU A 20 -1.45 2.25 6.67
C GLU A 20 -1.50 0.74 6.42
N THR A 21 -0.81 0.25 5.38
CA THR A 21 -0.75 -1.19 5.08
C THR A 21 0.05 -1.94 6.14
N LYS A 22 1.17 -1.37 6.60
CA LYS A 22 1.95 -1.96 7.70
C LYS A 22 1.15 -1.95 9.01
N LEU A 23 0.44 -0.86 9.31
CA LEU A 23 -0.43 -0.79 10.48
C LEU A 23 -1.57 -1.82 10.41
N ALA A 24 -2.26 -1.93 9.27
CA ALA A 24 -3.35 -2.90 9.08
C ALA A 24 -2.87 -4.35 9.26
N ASN A 25 -1.66 -4.65 8.78
CA ASN A 25 -1.01 -5.95 8.97
C ASN A 25 -0.61 -6.19 10.43
N ALA A 26 -0.18 -5.15 11.16
CA ALA A 26 0.20 -5.27 12.57
C ALA A 26 -1.03 -5.57 13.46
N VAL A 27 -2.17 -4.94 13.19
CA VAL A 27 -3.41 -5.13 13.97
C VAL A 27 -4.33 -6.23 13.43
N TRP A 28 -3.98 -6.84 12.28
CA TRP A 28 -4.77 -7.86 11.59
C TRP A 28 -6.23 -7.44 11.35
N GLY A 29 -6.43 -6.20 10.90
CA GLY A 29 -7.76 -5.59 10.81
C GLY A 29 -7.90 -4.60 9.67
N ALA A 30 -9.16 -4.33 9.30
CA ALA A 30 -9.50 -3.22 8.43
C ALA A 30 -9.42 -1.91 9.22
N LEU A 31 -8.81 -0.90 8.62
CA LEU A 31 -8.65 0.41 9.24
C LEU A 31 -9.49 1.45 8.52
N ARG A 32 -10.00 2.43 9.27
CA ARG A 32 -10.45 3.70 8.71
C ARG A 32 -9.91 4.85 9.56
N PRO A 33 -9.70 6.04 8.98
CA PRO A 33 -9.38 7.23 9.75
C PRO A 33 -10.47 7.53 10.80
N ALA A 34 -10.06 7.84 12.02
CA ALA A 34 -10.96 8.20 13.11
C ALA A 34 -11.61 9.58 12.86
N ARG A 35 -12.85 9.74 13.31
CA ARG A 35 -13.55 11.04 13.33
C ARG A 35 -13.13 11.83 14.56
N LYS A 36 -13.26 13.15 14.49
CA LYS A 36 -12.91 14.06 15.61
C LYS A 36 -13.63 13.70 16.91
N ASP A 37 -14.91 13.31 16.82
CA ASP A 37 -15.71 12.93 17.99
C ASP A 37 -15.18 11.64 18.65
N GLU A 38 -14.70 10.69 17.85
CA GLU A 38 -14.11 9.43 18.33
C GLU A 38 -12.76 9.66 18.99
N ILE A 39 -11.96 10.58 18.44
CA ILE A 39 -10.66 10.99 19.01
C ILE A 39 -10.89 11.66 20.38
N ARG A 40 -11.90 12.52 20.50
CA ARG A 40 -12.25 13.17 21.78
C ARG A 40 -12.83 12.20 22.79
N ALA A 41 -13.56 11.17 22.35
CA ALA A 41 -14.13 10.15 23.22
C ALA A 41 -13.05 9.36 23.98
N VAL A 42 -11.87 9.14 23.37
CA VAL A 42 -10.73 8.47 24.02
C VAL A 42 -9.86 9.40 24.86
N GLY A 43 -10.23 10.68 24.94
CA GLY A 43 -9.49 11.69 25.71
C GLY A 43 -8.32 12.31 24.97
N ALA A 44 -8.24 12.15 23.64
CA ALA A 44 -7.26 12.83 22.80
C ALA A 44 -7.86 14.09 22.17
N GLU A 45 -7.02 15.09 21.87
CA GLU A 45 -7.46 16.27 21.12
C GLU A 45 -6.82 16.28 19.72
N PRO A 46 -7.60 16.34 18.63
CA PRO A 46 -7.05 16.42 17.27
C PRO A 46 -6.01 17.53 17.11
N GLY A 47 -4.81 17.17 16.65
CA GLY A 47 -3.68 18.09 16.51
C GLY A 47 -2.79 18.22 17.75
N TYR A 48 -3.25 17.79 18.92
CA TYR A 48 -2.49 17.75 20.18
C TYR A 48 -2.54 16.37 20.84
N ALA A 49 -2.80 15.33 20.05
CA ALA A 49 -2.99 13.97 20.52
C ALA A 49 -1.66 13.29 20.88
N SER A 50 -1.67 12.49 21.93
CA SER A 50 -0.54 11.61 22.28
C SER A 50 -1.02 10.35 23.00
N PRO A 51 -0.22 9.27 23.02
CA PRO A 51 -0.55 8.05 23.74
C PRO A 51 -0.52 8.21 25.27
N VAL A 52 -0.08 9.36 25.80
CA VAL A 52 0.09 9.58 27.24
C VAL A 52 -1.26 9.81 27.90
N GLY A 53 -1.67 8.87 28.75
CA GLY A 53 -2.89 8.98 29.55
C GLY A 53 -4.19 8.63 28.83
N LEU A 54 -4.12 8.09 27.61
CA LEU A 54 -5.28 7.52 26.93
C LEU A 54 -5.71 6.21 27.60
N ARG A 55 -7.02 5.91 27.54
CA ARG A 55 -7.62 4.70 28.11
C ARG A 55 -8.44 4.00 27.03
N ASP A 56 -8.54 2.68 27.12
CA ASP A 56 -9.32 1.84 26.21
C ASP A 56 -8.94 2.00 24.71
N VAL A 57 -7.66 2.26 24.45
CA VAL A 57 -7.08 2.36 23.11
C VAL A 57 -5.98 1.32 22.92
N LEU A 58 -5.85 0.80 21.70
CA LEU A 58 -4.72 -0.02 21.31
C LEU A 58 -3.60 0.89 20.79
N VAL A 59 -2.51 1.03 21.53
CA VAL A 59 -1.36 1.85 21.13
C VAL A 59 -0.39 0.99 20.32
N VAL A 60 -0.16 1.38 19.07
CA VAL A 60 0.81 0.73 18.18
C VAL A 60 1.92 1.73 17.89
N ALA A 61 3.15 1.43 18.31
CA ALA A 61 4.28 2.33 18.14
C ALA A 61 5.30 1.80 17.14
N ASP A 62 5.91 2.73 16.39
CA ASP A 62 7.03 2.44 15.51
C ASP A 62 8.32 2.14 16.29
N ASP A 63 9.16 1.25 15.77
CA ASP A 63 10.46 0.90 16.34
C ASP A 63 11.33 2.15 16.62
N ALA A 64 11.29 3.15 15.73
CA ALA A 64 12.07 4.38 15.90
C ALA A 64 11.59 5.24 17.06
N VAL A 65 10.29 5.17 17.41
CA VAL A 65 9.72 5.87 18.57
C VAL A 65 10.22 5.22 19.86
N VAL A 66 10.22 3.89 19.92
CA VAL A 66 10.70 3.13 21.08
C VAL A 66 12.21 3.34 21.29
N ALA A 67 12.97 3.44 20.21
CA ALA A 67 14.42 3.65 20.27
C ALA A 67 14.85 5.10 20.58
N SER A 68 13.93 6.07 20.50
CA SER A 68 14.26 7.50 20.66
C SER A 68 13.85 8.02 22.04
N PRO A 69 14.80 8.53 22.84
CA PRO A 69 14.47 9.14 24.13
C PRO A 69 14.02 10.60 23.96
N ASN A 70 13.30 11.09 24.97
CA ASN A 70 12.94 12.50 25.15
C ASN A 70 12.23 13.15 23.96
N LEU A 71 11.22 12.47 23.43
CA LEU A 71 10.40 12.95 22.33
C LEU A 71 9.46 14.08 22.75
N VAL A 72 8.94 14.80 21.76
CA VAL A 72 7.88 15.80 21.95
C VAL A 72 6.57 15.19 21.47
N ALA A 73 5.53 15.24 22.30
CA ALA A 73 4.20 14.75 21.94
C ALA A 73 3.13 15.77 22.36
N GLY A 74 1.92 15.67 21.81
CA GLY A 74 0.82 16.52 22.27
C GLY A 74 0.42 16.22 23.73
N ALA A 75 -0.16 17.18 24.44
CA ALA A 75 -0.56 16.98 25.83
C ALA A 75 -2.01 16.48 26.00
N ASN A 76 -2.67 16.06 24.91
CA ASN A 76 -4.11 15.79 24.86
C ASN A 76 -4.97 17.00 25.31
N GLN A 77 -4.41 18.20 25.18
CA GLN A 77 -5.05 19.48 25.50
C GLN A 77 -4.68 20.49 24.41
N GLU A 78 -5.65 21.32 24.01
CA GLU A 78 -5.41 22.34 23.00
C GLU A 78 -4.25 23.27 23.42
N VAL A 79 -3.35 23.54 22.47
CA VAL A 79 -2.21 24.48 22.62
C VAL A 79 -1.07 23.96 23.50
N PHE A 80 -1.17 22.77 24.09
CA PHE A 80 -0.13 22.20 24.96
C PHE A 80 0.60 20.99 24.34
N HIS A 81 1.91 20.95 24.57
CA HIS A 81 2.78 19.84 24.21
C HIS A 81 3.59 19.39 25.42
N LEU A 82 3.88 18.11 25.49
CA LEU A 82 4.76 17.48 26.46
C LEU A 82 6.17 17.40 25.87
N LEU A 83 7.17 17.80 26.67
CA LEU A 83 8.57 17.64 26.35
C LEU A 83 9.14 16.45 27.11
N ASN A 84 10.17 15.84 26.55
CA ASN A 84 10.89 14.71 27.15
C ASN A 84 10.01 13.47 27.37
N VAL A 85 9.07 13.18 26.47
CA VAL A 85 8.23 11.99 26.52
C VAL A 85 9.06 10.75 26.18
N ASN A 86 8.96 9.69 26.98
CA ASN A 86 9.70 8.44 26.80
C ASN A 86 8.76 7.23 26.85
N HIS A 87 8.93 6.32 25.89
CA HIS A 87 8.35 4.98 25.96
C HIS A 87 8.88 4.25 27.20
N GLY A 88 8.03 3.52 27.92
CA GLY A 88 8.37 2.80 29.14
C GLY A 88 8.28 3.61 30.43
N ARG A 89 8.24 4.95 30.34
CA ARG A 89 8.08 5.84 31.49
C ARG A 89 6.75 6.58 31.48
N ASP A 90 6.40 7.19 30.34
CA ASP A 90 5.21 8.05 30.23
C ASP A 90 4.05 7.37 29.50
N PHE A 91 4.36 6.44 28.60
CA PHE A 91 3.39 5.57 27.94
C PHE A 91 4.04 4.22 27.61
N GLU A 92 3.21 3.20 27.43
CA GLU A 92 3.59 1.88 26.96
C GLU A 92 2.82 1.56 25.68
N ALA A 93 3.50 0.99 24.69
CA ALA A 93 2.86 0.52 23.47
C ALA A 93 2.39 -0.94 23.65
N ASP A 94 1.17 -1.25 23.21
CA ASP A 94 0.66 -2.62 23.21
C ASP A 94 1.33 -3.48 22.13
N ILE A 95 1.62 -2.85 20.99
CA ILE A 95 2.28 -3.47 19.84
C ILE A 95 3.40 -2.56 19.37
N VAL A 96 4.59 -3.12 19.21
CA VAL A 96 5.73 -2.46 18.57
C VAL A 96 5.95 -3.13 17.22
N ALA A 97 5.95 -2.33 16.15
CA ALA A 97 6.10 -2.82 14.79
C ALA A 97 6.70 -1.74 13.88
N ASP A 98 7.28 -2.14 12.75
CA ASP A 98 7.65 -1.22 11.68
C ASP A 98 6.38 -0.61 11.06
N LEU A 99 6.13 0.68 11.34
CA LEU A 99 4.98 1.44 10.84
C LEU A 99 5.38 2.49 9.83
N ALA A 100 6.62 2.96 9.85
CA ALA A 100 7.10 4.03 8.99
C ALA A 100 7.14 3.62 7.50
N GLY A 101 6.77 4.55 6.62
CA GLY A 101 6.95 4.42 5.18
C GLY A 101 8.43 4.47 4.78
N GLY A 102 8.81 3.69 3.76
CA GLY A 102 10.12 3.79 3.14
C GLY A 102 10.15 4.95 2.14
N GLY A 103 10.88 6.01 2.45
CA GLY A 103 11.08 7.16 1.57
C GLY A 103 12.34 7.03 0.71
N GLY A 104 12.47 7.89 -0.30
CA GLY A 104 13.73 8.07 -1.01
C GLY A 104 14.83 8.49 -0.03
N GLY A 105 15.95 7.77 -0.01
CA GLY A 105 17.05 7.98 0.92
C GLY A 105 17.02 7.12 2.18
N SER A 106 15.90 6.44 2.49
CA SER A 106 15.83 5.49 3.61
C SER A 106 16.87 4.38 3.43
N ALA A 107 17.45 3.92 4.55
CA ALA A 107 18.47 2.87 4.54
C ALA A 107 17.86 1.54 4.08
N ARG A 108 18.51 0.86 3.13
CA ARG A 108 18.13 -0.51 2.77
C ARG A 108 18.33 -1.46 3.95
N PRO A 109 17.36 -2.34 4.27
CA PRO A 109 17.49 -3.28 5.38
C PRO A 109 18.71 -4.22 5.27
N GLU A 110 19.13 -4.55 4.06
CA GLU A 110 20.18 -5.54 3.79
C GLU A 110 21.61 -4.97 3.88
N CYS A 111 21.79 -3.70 3.50
CA CYS A 111 23.12 -3.12 3.29
C CYS A 111 23.27 -1.66 3.72
N GLY A 112 22.22 -1.03 4.24
CA GLY A 112 22.23 0.34 4.76
C GLY A 112 22.35 1.45 3.71
N ALA A 113 22.64 1.12 2.45
CA ALA A 113 22.72 2.10 1.37
C ALA A 113 21.35 2.74 1.08
N PRO A 114 21.30 4.01 0.63
CA PRO A 114 20.06 4.75 0.42
C PRO A 114 19.19 4.13 -0.67
N MET A 115 17.89 4.00 -0.41
CA MET A 115 16.89 3.60 -1.39
C MET A 115 16.58 4.74 -2.37
N ARG A 116 16.31 4.37 -3.63
CA ARG A 116 15.78 5.31 -4.63
C ARG A 116 14.30 5.02 -4.82
N ALA A 117 13.50 6.06 -4.85
CA ALA A 117 12.08 5.97 -5.19
C ALA A 117 11.92 6.33 -6.67
N GLU A 118 11.36 5.40 -7.42
CA GLU A 118 10.99 5.60 -8.83
C GLU A 118 9.51 5.28 -8.99
N ARG A 119 8.85 5.96 -9.93
CA ARG A 119 7.45 5.68 -10.24
C ARG A 119 7.41 4.50 -11.21
N GLY A 120 6.57 3.52 -10.89
CA GLY A 120 6.33 2.37 -11.75
C GLY A 120 4.85 2.08 -11.86
N VAL A 121 4.44 1.53 -12.99
CA VAL A 121 3.09 1.04 -13.20
C VAL A 121 3.09 -0.48 -12.99
N GLU A 122 2.27 -0.96 -12.07
CA GLU A 122 2.13 -2.40 -11.84
C GLU A 122 1.43 -3.05 -13.03
N VAL A 123 2.18 -3.76 -13.88
CA VAL A 123 1.67 -4.49 -15.05
C VAL A 123 1.30 -5.95 -14.75
N GLY A 124 1.74 -6.47 -13.61
CA GLY A 124 1.47 -7.83 -13.18
C GLY A 124 1.89 -8.08 -11.76
N ASN A 125 1.35 -9.14 -11.16
CA ASN A 125 1.59 -9.52 -9.78
C ASN A 125 1.62 -11.03 -9.62
N ILE A 126 2.46 -11.51 -8.70
CA ILE A 126 2.58 -12.92 -8.36
C ILE A 126 2.32 -13.09 -6.87
N PHE A 127 1.38 -13.97 -6.52
CA PHE A 127 1.00 -14.21 -5.13
C PHE A 127 1.21 -15.67 -4.75
N LYS A 128 1.90 -15.89 -3.63
CA LYS A 128 1.92 -17.19 -2.94
C LYS A 128 0.68 -17.28 -2.07
N LEU A 129 -0.36 -17.93 -2.57
CA LEU A 129 -1.64 -18.05 -1.87
C LEU A 129 -1.59 -19.09 -0.74
N GLY A 130 -0.61 -20.00 -0.78
CA GLY A 130 -0.48 -21.06 0.21
C GLY A 130 -1.71 -21.97 0.18
N THR A 131 -2.28 -22.26 1.35
CA THR A 131 -3.42 -23.17 1.51
C THR A 131 -4.74 -22.44 1.73
N ARG A 132 -4.75 -21.10 1.78
CA ARG A 132 -5.91 -20.27 2.18
C ARG A 132 -7.20 -20.64 1.43
N TYR A 133 -7.12 -20.77 0.11
CA TYR A 133 -8.30 -21.12 -0.70
C TYR A 133 -8.56 -22.62 -0.71
N ALA A 134 -7.51 -23.44 -0.67
CA ALA A 134 -7.64 -24.89 -0.65
C ALA A 134 -8.39 -25.37 0.61
N GLU A 135 -8.08 -24.78 1.76
CA GLU A 135 -8.77 -25.05 3.02
C GLU A 135 -10.23 -24.59 2.99
N ALA A 136 -10.49 -23.39 2.46
CA ALA A 136 -11.84 -22.83 2.36
C ALA A 136 -12.76 -23.62 1.41
N PHE A 137 -12.24 -24.10 0.27
CA PHE A 137 -13.01 -24.84 -0.74
C PHE A 137 -12.94 -26.36 -0.60
N GLY A 138 -12.21 -26.88 0.39
CA GLY A 138 -12.10 -28.32 0.58
C GLY A 138 -11.21 -29.03 -0.45
N ALA A 139 -10.24 -28.34 -1.05
CA ALA A 139 -9.33 -28.90 -2.04
C ALA A 139 -8.11 -29.55 -1.38
N TYR A 140 -8.13 -30.88 -1.28
CA TYR A 140 -7.07 -31.68 -0.65
C TYR A 140 -6.54 -32.74 -1.63
N SER A 141 -5.24 -33.02 -1.56
CA SER A 141 -4.58 -34.15 -2.22
C SER A 141 -4.06 -35.14 -1.18
N LEU A 142 -3.94 -36.42 -1.55
CA LEU A 142 -3.18 -37.39 -0.77
C LEU A 142 -1.68 -37.18 -1.02
N ASP A 143 -0.90 -37.20 0.05
CA ASP A 143 0.57 -37.26 -0.04
C ASP A 143 1.06 -38.71 -0.24
N SER A 144 2.38 -38.89 -0.31
CA SER A 144 3.02 -40.20 -0.44
C SER A 144 2.71 -41.16 0.71
N ASP A 145 2.32 -40.64 1.87
CA ASP A 145 2.00 -41.41 3.08
C ASP A 145 0.49 -41.67 3.20
N GLY A 146 -0.32 -41.28 2.20
CA GLY A 146 -1.77 -41.42 2.22
C GLY A 146 -2.48 -40.45 3.16
N ARG A 147 -1.85 -39.33 3.55
CA ARG A 147 -2.47 -38.28 4.37
C ARG A 147 -3.07 -37.19 3.47
N ARG A 148 -4.27 -36.73 3.81
CA ARG A 148 -4.87 -35.55 3.14
C ARG A 148 -4.09 -34.30 3.52
N ARG A 149 -3.53 -33.62 2.52
CA ARG A 149 -2.92 -32.30 2.66
C ARG A 149 -3.64 -31.29 1.77
N PRO A 150 -3.85 -30.05 2.25
CA PRO A 150 -4.41 -29.00 1.41
C PRO A 150 -3.47 -28.70 0.25
N ILE A 151 -4.03 -28.41 -0.91
CA ILE A 151 -3.25 -28.07 -2.10
C ILE A 151 -2.57 -26.70 -1.88
N VAL A 152 -1.27 -26.62 -2.16
CA VAL A 152 -0.53 -25.35 -2.12
C VAL A 152 -0.75 -24.62 -3.44
N MET A 153 -1.21 -23.37 -3.37
CA MET A 153 -1.63 -22.59 -4.52
C MET A 153 -0.75 -21.35 -4.74
N GLY A 154 -0.61 -20.97 -6.00
CA GLY A 154 -0.05 -19.70 -6.44
C GLY A 154 -0.97 -19.05 -7.47
N SER A 155 -0.89 -17.73 -7.59
CA SER A 155 -1.60 -16.95 -8.61
C SER A 155 -0.63 -16.04 -9.36
N TYR A 156 -0.87 -15.90 -10.66
CA TYR A 156 -0.06 -15.13 -11.58
C TYR A 156 -0.99 -14.29 -12.44
N GLY A 157 -0.89 -12.97 -12.34
CA GLY A 157 -1.71 -12.02 -13.09
C GLY A 157 -0.85 -11.11 -13.93
N ILE A 158 -1.21 -10.94 -15.21
CA ILE A 158 -0.62 -9.96 -16.13
C ILE A 158 -1.74 -9.14 -16.73
N GLY A 159 -1.71 -7.83 -16.51
CA GLY A 159 -2.68 -6.88 -17.07
C GLY A 159 -2.34 -6.55 -18.51
N VAL A 160 -2.69 -7.42 -19.46
CA VAL A 160 -2.34 -7.27 -20.88
C VAL A 160 -2.71 -5.91 -21.48
N GLY A 161 -3.87 -5.34 -21.13
CA GLY A 161 -4.28 -4.01 -21.59
C GLY A 161 -3.46 -2.87 -20.98
N ARG A 162 -3.12 -2.99 -19.69
CA ARG A 162 -2.25 -2.03 -19.00
C ARG A 162 -0.82 -2.11 -19.53
N LEU A 163 -0.33 -3.32 -19.80
CA LEU A 163 0.98 -3.53 -20.42
C LEU A 163 1.06 -2.81 -21.78
N LEU A 164 0.03 -2.89 -22.61
CA LEU A 164 -0.01 -2.16 -23.88
C LEU A 164 0.05 -0.64 -23.67
N ALA A 165 -0.66 -0.12 -22.66
CA ALA A 165 -0.62 1.31 -22.32
C ALA A 165 0.79 1.73 -21.84
N CYS A 166 1.44 0.94 -20.99
CA CYS A 166 2.81 1.22 -20.55
C CYS A 166 3.82 1.18 -21.71
N ILE A 167 3.68 0.24 -22.64
CA ILE A 167 4.52 0.20 -23.85
C ILE A 167 4.31 1.46 -24.69
N ALA A 168 3.07 1.93 -24.83
CA ALA A 168 2.79 3.18 -25.53
C ALA A 168 3.38 4.40 -24.80
N GLU A 169 3.29 4.45 -23.47
CA GLU A 169 3.84 5.53 -22.64
C GLU A 169 5.37 5.63 -22.75
N GLU A 170 6.07 4.51 -22.61
CA GLU A 170 7.54 4.44 -22.67
C GLU A 170 8.11 4.67 -24.08
N HIS A 171 7.31 4.41 -25.13
CA HIS A 171 7.77 4.49 -26.52
C HIS A 171 7.09 5.56 -27.36
N HIS A 172 6.40 6.55 -26.77
CA HIS A 172 5.82 7.65 -27.54
C HIS A 172 6.86 8.71 -27.88
N ASP A 173 6.89 9.13 -29.15
CA ASP A 173 7.56 10.37 -29.57
C ASP A 173 6.55 11.56 -29.52
N GLU A 174 7.04 12.80 -29.54
CA GLU A 174 6.21 14.02 -29.49
C GLU A 174 5.16 14.12 -30.62
N ASP A 175 5.35 13.38 -31.73
CA ASP A 175 4.43 13.30 -32.87
C ASP A 175 3.39 12.16 -32.78
N GLY A 176 3.31 11.46 -31.64
CA GLY A 176 2.30 10.41 -31.39
C GLY A 176 2.58 9.06 -32.06
N GLY A 177 3.73 8.88 -32.70
CA GLY A 177 4.19 7.60 -33.26
C GLY A 177 5.02 6.83 -32.23
N SER A 178 4.77 5.52 -32.09
CA SER A 178 5.67 4.66 -31.32
C SER A 178 6.91 4.31 -32.14
N SER A 179 8.08 4.79 -31.72
CA SER A 179 9.37 4.53 -32.40
C SER A 179 9.94 3.13 -32.13
N GLY A 180 9.21 2.31 -31.35
CA GLY A 180 9.52 0.89 -31.13
C GLY A 180 9.36 0.07 -32.41
N ARG A 181 10.49 -0.26 -33.06
CA ARG A 181 10.52 -1.23 -34.16
C ARG A 181 10.14 -2.61 -33.60
N CYS A 182 8.86 -2.95 -33.68
CA CYS A 182 8.32 -4.25 -33.32
C CYS A 182 8.94 -5.34 -34.21
N PRO A 183 9.71 -6.33 -33.68
CA PRO A 183 10.40 -7.34 -34.49
C PRO A 183 9.48 -8.25 -35.29
N SER A 184 8.18 -8.30 -34.96
CA SER A 184 7.20 -9.23 -35.52
C SER A 184 6.11 -8.56 -36.35
N ARG A 185 6.25 -7.27 -36.70
CA ARG A 185 5.19 -6.55 -37.43
C ARG A 185 5.40 -6.69 -38.94
N PRO A 186 4.54 -7.42 -39.69
CA PRO A 186 4.55 -7.31 -41.14
C PRO A 186 4.20 -5.86 -41.50
N THR A 187 5.00 -5.23 -42.35
CA THR A 187 4.80 -3.86 -42.81
C THR A 187 3.47 -3.74 -43.53
N THR A 188 2.43 -3.26 -42.85
CA THR A 188 1.21 -2.76 -43.48
C THR A 188 1.44 -1.29 -43.82
N SER A 189 1.70 -1.01 -45.10
CA SER A 189 1.72 0.35 -45.63
C SER A 189 0.33 0.97 -45.50
N THR A 190 0.19 2.01 -44.68
CA THR A 190 -1.00 2.86 -44.65
C THR A 190 -0.98 3.76 -45.87
N TRP A 191 -1.77 3.40 -46.87
CA TRP A 191 -2.03 4.26 -48.04
C TRP A 191 -3.18 5.21 -47.68
N SER A 192 -2.90 6.51 -47.59
CA SER A 192 -3.91 7.55 -47.40
C SER A 192 -4.19 8.24 -48.74
N PRO A 193 -5.29 7.93 -49.45
CA PRO A 193 -5.65 8.68 -50.64
C PRO A 193 -6.11 10.09 -50.24
N ARG A 194 -5.38 11.12 -50.68
CA ARG A 194 -5.89 12.50 -50.70
C ARG A 194 -6.80 12.65 -51.92
N THR A 195 -8.11 12.71 -51.73
CA THR A 195 -9.06 13.01 -52.82
C THR A 195 -9.53 14.46 -52.77
N MET A 196 -9.21 15.22 -53.82
CA MET A 196 -9.94 16.39 -54.29
C MET A 196 -11.27 15.96 -54.95
N GLY A 197 -12.37 16.69 -54.67
CA GLY A 197 -13.35 17.06 -55.71
C GLY A 197 -14.64 16.23 -55.93
N TRP A 198 -15.72 16.69 -55.28
CA TRP A 198 -17.13 16.84 -55.74
C TRP A 198 -18.11 15.64 -55.92
N PRO A 199 -19.44 15.88 -55.73
CA PRO A 199 -20.41 14.91 -55.21
C PRO A 199 -21.40 14.38 -56.26
N ARG A 200 -22.10 13.27 -55.95
CA ARG A 200 -23.47 12.92 -56.36
C ARG A 200 -23.92 11.62 -55.68
N GLY A 201 -25.13 11.62 -55.13
CA GLY A 201 -25.68 10.54 -54.30
C GLY A 201 -26.27 9.35 -55.05
N PHE A 202 -26.71 8.33 -54.30
CA PHE A 202 -28.09 7.81 -54.17
C PHE A 202 -28.08 6.62 -53.18
N THR A 203 -29.17 6.47 -52.41
CA THR A 203 -29.61 5.29 -51.61
C THR A 203 -30.10 4.16 -52.54
N VAL A 204 -30.33 2.88 -52.21
CA VAL A 204 -30.49 2.03 -50.99
C VAL A 204 -30.22 0.58 -51.44
N GLY A 205 -29.89 -0.30 -50.48
CA GLY A 205 -30.07 -1.75 -50.51
C GLY A 205 -29.93 -2.28 -49.10
#